data_AF-A0A1M6ZVU9-F1
#
_entry.id   AF-A0A1M6ZVU9-F1
#
_cell.length_a   1.000
_cell.length_b   1.000
_cell.length_c   1.000
_cell.angle_alpha   90.00
_cell.angle_beta   90.00
_cell.angle_gamma   90.00
#
_symmetry.space_group_name_H-M   'P 1'
#
loop_
_entity.id
_entity.type
_entity.pdbx_description
1 polymer ?
#
loop_
_entity_poly.entity_id
_entity_poly.type
_entity_poly.pdbx_seq_one_letter_code
_entity_poly.pdbx_strand_id
1 'polypeptide(L)'
;MKKIVLISAVFGFTFFSAQKSENYLQLRYGSICCGTPSTDPVMNYINKFQKKNKIKNLEIYKQGGMGREGEFYLYIGTDNLSKKQTTMFVTGLQSAIETQNNTRKENHDGTVAFEATEIVKKADLSNARNLTIYKK
;
A
#
# COMPACT_ATOMS: atom_id res chain seq x y z
N MET A 1 4.68 -40.14 -45.45
CA MET A 1 5.50 -40.32 -44.23
C MET A 1 6.80 -39.58 -44.50
N LYS A 2 7.22 -38.52 -43.81
CA LYS A 2 7.34 -38.27 -42.37
C LYS A 2 7.10 -36.78 -42.08
N LYS A 3 6.36 -36.50 -41.00
CA LYS A 3 6.09 -35.16 -40.49
C LYS A 3 7.37 -34.65 -39.81
N ILE A 4 7.96 -33.56 -40.30
CA ILE A 4 8.92 -32.80 -39.50
C ILE A 4 8.14 -31.61 -38.92
N VAL A 5 7.65 -31.86 -37.72
CA VAL A 5 7.13 -30.89 -36.78
C VAL A 5 8.32 -30.05 -36.33
N LEU A 6 8.45 -28.82 -36.83
CA LEU A 6 9.37 -27.85 -36.27
C LEU A 6 8.54 -26.86 -35.47
N ILE A 7 8.37 -27.23 -34.20
CA ILE A 7 7.84 -26.42 -33.12
C ILE A 7 8.75 -25.19 -32.97
N SER A 8 8.36 -24.06 -33.57
CA SER A 8 8.88 -22.76 -33.16
C SER A 8 8.28 -22.46 -31.80
N ALA A 9 9.00 -22.85 -30.75
CA ALA A 9 8.77 -22.43 -29.39
C ALA A 9 8.88 -20.89 -29.33
N VAL A 10 7.76 -20.22 -29.51
CA VAL A 10 7.60 -18.82 -29.12
C VAL A 10 7.64 -18.82 -27.59
N PHE A 11 8.85 -18.78 -27.04
CA PHE A 11 9.10 -18.44 -25.64
C PHE A 11 8.70 -16.98 -25.43
N GLY A 12 7.39 -16.73 -25.39
CA GLY A 12 6.81 -15.52 -24.85
C GLY A 12 6.88 -15.57 -23.33
N PHE A 13 8.08 -15.64 -22.75
CA PHE A 13 8.28 -15.29 -21.35
C PHE A 13 8.05 -13.78 -21.24
N THR A 14 6.78 -13.39 -21.14
CA THR A 14 6.45 -12.10 -20.56
C THR A 14 6.78 -12.20 -19.08
N PHE A 15 8.03 -11.92 -18.72
CA PHE A 15 8.43 -11.65 -17.36
C PHE A 15 7.70 -10.38 -16.92
N PHE A 16 6.44 -10.52 -16.50
CA PHE A 16 5.75 -9.52 -15.72
C PHE A 16 6.34 -9.56 -14.30
N SER A 17 7.61 -9.17 -14.17
CA SER A 17 8.16 -8.85 -12.86
C SER A 17 7.31 -7.69 -12.34
N ALA A 18 6.63 -7.92 -11.22
CA ALA A 18 6.02 -6.84 -10.46
C ALA A 18 7.16 -5.90 -10.06
N GLN A 19 7.32 -4.81 -10.81
CA GLN A 19 8.36 -3.82 -10.56
C GLN A 19 8.11 -3.28 -9.15
N LYS A 20 9.03 -3.55 -8.22
CA LYS A 20 8.98 -3.02 -6.86
C LYS A 20 9.03 -1.50 -6.93
N SER A 21 8.24 -0.84 -6.10
CA SER A 21 8.22 0.62 -6.01
C SER A 21 9.53 1.14 -5.40
N GLU A 22 9.99 2.29 -5.86
CA GLU A 22 11.04 3.12 -5.28
C GLU A 22 10.47 4.21 -4.34
N ASN A 23 9.24 4.67 -4.56
CA ASN A 23 8.56 5.71 -3.77
C ASN A 23 7.31 5.18 -3.06
N TYR A 24 7.23 5.46 -1.75
CA TYR A 24 6.14 4.99 -0.89
C TYR A 24 5.49 6.15 -0.15
N LEU A 25 4.16 6.15 -0.10
CA LEU A 25 3.40 6.96 0.83
C LEU A 25 3.40 6.28 2.20
N GLN A 26 3.61 7.06 3.27
CA GLN A 26 3.65 6.57 4.65
C GLN A 26 2.36 6.90 5.40
N LEU A 27 1.72 5.89 5.97
CA LEU A 27 0.59 6.04 6.88
C LEU A 27 0.99 5.57 8.27
N ARG A 28 0.72 6.40 9.28
CA ARG A 28 0.97 6.06 10.69
C ARG A 28 -0.31 5.67 11.41
N TYR A 29 -0.37 4.42 11.86
CA TYR A 29 -1.42 3.94 12.74
C TYR A 29 -0.97 4.09 14.18
N GLY A 30 -1.52 5.09 14.86
CA GLY A 30 -1.29 5.36 16.28
C GLY A 30 -2.44 4.85 17.15
N SER A 31 -2.16 4.63 18.43
CA SER A 31 -3.15 4.34 19.45
C SER A 31 -3.37 5.55 20.37
N ILE A 32 -4.49 5.57 21.09
CA ILE A 32 -4.78 6.56 22.15
C ILE A 32 -4.95 5.85 23.49
N CYS A 33 -5.82 4.85 23.55
CA CYS A 33 -5.79 3.83 24.58
C CYS A 33 -6.29 2.51 23.98
N CYS A 34 -5.63 1.39 24.28
CA CYS A 34 -6.08 0.05 23.86
C CYS A 34 -5.91 -0.28 22.36
N GLY A 35 -4.93 0.34 21.68
CA GLY A 35 -4.44 -0.12 20.38
C GLY A 35 -4.81 0.75 19.18
N THR A 36 -4.37 0.30 18.00
CA THR A 36 -4.51 1.03 16.72
C THR A 36 -5.90 0.86 16.11
N PRO A 37 -6.36 1.81 15.29
CA PRO A 37 -7.61 1.66 14.57
C PRO A 37 -7.51 0.59 13.48
N SER A 38 -8.66 0.10 13.00
CA SER A 38 -8.70 -0.89 11.90
C SER A 38 -8.08 -0.34 10.61
N THR A 39 -7.42 -1.21 9.84
CA THR A 39 -6.95 -0.88 8.49
C THR A 39 -8.06 -0.90 7.43
N ASP A 40 -9.26 -1.40 7.76
CA ASP A 40 -10.31 -1.65 6.78
C ASP A 40 -10.74 -0.42 5.98
N PRO A 41 -10.95 0.78 6.56
CA PRO A 41 -11.40 1.94 5.77
C PRO A 41 -10.37 2.32 4.69
N VAL A 42 -9.10 2.36 5.06
CA VAL A 42 -7.97 2.62 4.15
C VAL A 42 -7.83 1.51 3.10
N MET A 43 -7.82 0.25 3.52
CA MET A 43 -7.65 -0.88 2.59
C MET A 43 -8.84 -1.03 1.63
N ASN A 44 -10.06 -0.74 2.09
CA ASN A 44 -11.24 -0.71 1.24
C ASN A 44 -11.15 0.39 0.18
N TYR A 45 -10.65 1.57 0.55
CA TYR A 45 -10.37 2.63 -0.43
C TYR A 45 -9.35 2.16 -1.47
N ILE A 46 -8.22 1.61 -1.03
CA ILE A 46 -7.14 1.13 -1.90
C ILE A 46 -7.67 0.08 -2.89
N ASN A 47 -8.39 -0.92 -2.40
CA ASN A 47 -8.98 -1.98 -3.23
C ASN A 47 -9.98 -1.43 -4.25
N LYS A 48 -10.86 -0.51 -3.84
CA LYS A 48 -11.81 0.16 -4.75
C LYS A 48 -11.07 0.98 -5.81
N PHE A 49 -10.03 1.71 -5.43
CA PHE A 49 -9.22 2.49 -6.35
C PHE A 49 -8.52 1.60 -7.38
N GLN A 50 -7.91 0.50 -6.94
CA GLN A 50 -7.26 -0.47 -7.83
C GLN A 50 -8.25 -1.06 -8.84
N LYS A 51 -9.41 -1.52 -8.36
CA LYS A 51 -10.46 -2.08 -9.22
C LYS A 51 -10.98 -1.06 -10.23
N LYS A 52 -11.27 0.16 -9.79
CA LYS A 52 -11.79 1.25 -10.65
C LYS A 52 -10.80 1.62 -11.75
N ASN A 53 -9.50 1.63 -11.44
CA ASN A 53 -8.44 2.06 -12.35
C ASN A 53 -7.73 0.89 -13.06
N LYS A 54 -8.21 -0.35 -12.89
CA LYS A 54 -7.61 -1.58 -13.46
C LYS A 54 -6.11 -1.75 -13.11
N ILE A 55 -5.73 -1.33 -11.90
CA ILE A 55 -4.37 -1.49 -11.39
C ILE A 55 -4.24 -2.90 -10.82
N LYS A 56 -3.26 -3.68 -11.31
CA LYS A 56 -3.08 -5.09 -10.93
C LYS A 56 -2.96 -5.25 -9.41
N ASN A 57 -1.90 -4.69 -8.81
CA ASN A 57 -1.67 -4.65 -7.37
C ASN A 57 -0.79 -3.45 -6.99
N LEU A 58 -1.09 -2.80 -5.86
CA LEU A 58 -0.17 -1.88 -5.20
C LEU A 58 0.70 -2.66 -4.21
N GLU A 59 1.99 -2.34 -4.18
CA GLU A 59 2.90 -2.89 -3.18
C GLU A 59 2.64 -2.21 -1.84
N ILE A 60 2.37 -3.00 -0.81
CA ILE A 60 2.11 -2.47 0.53
C ILE A 60 3.00 -3.20 1.53
N TYR A 61 3.78 -2.44 2.29
CA TYR A 61 4.53 -2.96 3.43
C TYR A 61 3.90 -2.51 4.74
N LYS A 62 4.03 -3.34 5.77
CA LYS A 62 3.72 -3.02 7.16
C LYS A 62 4.98 -3.06 8.00
N GLN A 63 5.26 -1.98 8.70
CA GLN A 63 6.33 -1.92 9.70
C GLN A 63 5.73 -1.90 11.10
N GLY A 64 5.92 -2.99 11.86
CA GLY A 64 5.39 -3.13 13.21
C GLY A 64 6.34 -2.71 14.33
N GLY A 65 5.81 -2.60 15.54
CA GLY A 65 6.60 -2.29 16.74
C GLY A 65 6.97 -0.81 16.86
N MET A 66 6.10 0.08 16.36
CA MET A 66 6.28 1.54 16.45
C MET A 66 5.77 2.10 17.79
N GLY A 67 5.32 1.23 18.71
CA GLY A 67 4.86 1.60 20.05
C GLY A 67 4.44 0.38 20.86
N ARG A 68 3.79 0.61 22.01
CA ARG A 68 3.50 -0.41 23.03
C ARG A 68 2.14 -1.08 22.87
N GLU A 69 1.24 -0.48 22.10
CA GLU A 69 -0.14 -0.93 21.92
C GLU A 69 -0.39 -1.50 20.51
N GLY A 70 0.67 -1.72 19.74
CA GLY A 70 0.61 -2.33 18.42
C GLY A 70 0.70 -1.34 17.26
N GLU A 71 1.18 -0.12 17.51
CA GLU A 71 1.40 0.94 16.53
C GLU A 71 2.30 0.46 15.38
N PHE A 72 1.96 0.91 14.18
CA PHE A 72 2.65 0.48 12.96
C PHE A 72 2.57 1.54 11.87
N TYR A 73 3.43 1.38 10.87
CA TYR A 73 3.36 2.11 9.62
C TYR A 73 2.87 1.22 8.49
N LEU A 74 2.09 1.79 7.57
CA LEU A 74 1.87 1.22 6.24
C LEU A 74 2.61 2.06 5.20
N TYR A 75 3.26 1.37 4.28
CA TYR A 75 3.96 1.98 3.16
C TYR A 75 3.32 1.53 1.86
N ILE A 76 2.80 2.46 1.07
CA ILE A 76 2.07 2.15 -0.16
C ILE A 76 2.90 2.62 -1.36
N GLY A 77 3.38 1.68 -2.16
CA GLY A 77 4.12 1.94 -3.39
C GLY A 77 3.20 2.52 -4.47
N THR A 78 3.62 3.64 -5.08
CA THR A 78 2.79 4.39 -6.03
C THR A 78 3.41 4.54 -7.43
N ASP A 79 4.58 3.94 -7.69
CA ASP A 79 5.29 4.16 -8.96
C ASP A 79 4.62 3.52 -10.17
N ASN A 80 3.69 2.60 -9.96
CA ASN A 80 2.87 2.03 -11.04
C ASN A 80 1.66 2.90 -11.39
N LEU A 81 1.48 4.05 -10.71
CA LEU A 81 0.43 5.02 -10.98
C LEU A 81 0.94 6.11 -11.92
N SER A 82 0.13 6.50 -12.90
CA SER A 82 0.35 7.75 -13.64
C SER A 82 0.21 8.96 -12.70
N LYS A 83 0.82 10.09 -13.04
CA LYS A 83 0.73 11.34 -12.24
C LYS A 83 -0.72 11.70 -11.86
N LYS A 84 -1.65 11.58 -12.81
CA LYS A 84 -3.09 11.83 -12.57
C LYS A 84 -3.67 10.82 -11.56
N GLN A 85 -3.34 9.54 -11.70
CA GLN A 85 -3.78 8.52 -10.75
C GLN A 85 -3.17 8.75 -9.36
N THR A 86 -1.90 9.13 -9.26
CA THR A 86 -1.26 9.47 -7.98
C THR A 86 -1.99 10.61 -7.28
N THR A 87 -2.30 11.70 -7.98
CA THR A 87 -3.06 12.82 -7.39
C THR A 87 -4.44 12.35 -6.90
N MET A 88 -5.20 11.63 -7.74
CA MET A 88 -6.51 11.10 -7.34
C MET A 88 -6.42 10.10 -6.19
N PHE A 89 -5.35 9.32 -6.15
CA PHE A 89 -5.07 8.34 -5.10
C PHE A 89 -4.83 9.03 -3.77
N VAL A 90 -3.91 10.00 -3.74
CA VAL A 90 -3.57 10.77 -2.54
C VAL A 90 -4.78 11.50 -1.98
N THR A 91 -5.55 12.22 -2.82
CA THR A 91 -6.75 12.94 -2.37
C THR A 91 -7.81 12.00 -1.82
N GLY A 92 -8.07 10.87 -2.48
CA GLY A 92 -9.06 9.91 -1.99
C GLY A 92 -8.61 9.17 -0.74
N LEU A 93 -7.30 8.89 -0.61
CA LEU A 93 -6.70 8.27 0.56
C LEU A 93 -6.85 9.18 1.78
N GLN A 94 -6.53 10.46 1.61
CA GLN A 94 -6.70 11.48 2.64
C GLN A 94 -8.17 11.59 3.08
N SER A 95 -9.11 11.64 2.14
CA SER A 95 -10.54 11.67 2.47
C SER A 95 -11.02 10.42 3.23
N ALA A 96 -10.51 9.24 2.87
CA ALA A 96 -10.83 7.99 3.60
C ALA A 96 -10.30 8.01 5.04
N ILE A 97 -9.09 8.53 5.24
CA ILE A 97 -8.46 8.68 6.55
C ILE A 97 -9.19 9.71 7.41
N GLU A 98 -9.50 10.88 6.85
CA GLU A 98 -10.26 11.92 7.54
C GLU A 98 -11.64 11.40 7.97
N THR A 99 -12.34 10.69 7.08
CA THR A 99 -13.62 10.05 7.41
C THR A 99 -13.45 9.05 8.56
N GLN A 100 -12.47 8.15 8.46
CA GLN A 100 -12.18 7.17 9.52
C GLN A 100 -11.92 7.86 10.86
N ASN A 101 -11.02 8.85 10.89
CA ASN A 101 -10.66 9.56 12.10
C ASN A 101 -11.86 10.33 12.68
N ASN A 102 -12.67 10.98 11.86
CA ASN A 102 -13.83 11.75 12.32
C ASN A 102 -14.98 10.88 12.85
N THR A 103 -15.09 9.64 12.38
CA THR A 103 -16.10 8.67 12.86
C THR A 103 -15.64 7.82 14.06
N ARG A 104 -14.40 8.01 14.51
CA ARG A 104 -13.81 7.21 15.59
C ARG A 104 -14.46 7.55 16.94
N LYS A 105 -14.43 6.61 17.88
CA LYS A 105 -14.75 6.93 19.28
C LYS A 105 -13.60 7.71 19.89
N GLU A 106 -13.83 9.01 20.13
CA GLU A 106 -12.83 9.87 20.75
C GLU A 106 -12.33 9.29 22.08
N ASN A 107 -11.03 9.45 22.34
CA ASN A 107 -10.32 8.95 23.52
C ASN A 107 -10.28 7.43 23.69
N HIS A 108 -10.83 6.66 22.76
CA HIS A 108 -10.77 5.19 22.77
C HIS A 108 -10.06 4.70 21.52
N ASP A 109 -10.59 5.01 20.34
CA ASP A 109 -10.01 4.53 19.09
C ASP A 109 -8.77 5.37 18.73
N GLY A 110 -7.70 4.68 18.33
CA GLY A 110 -6.51 5.32 17.79
C GLY A 110 -6.76 6.07 16.48
N THR A 111 -5.70 6.66 15.91
CA THR A 111 -5.80 7.51 14.71
C THR A 111 -4.90 7.02 13.59
N VAL A 112 -5.25 7.41 12.36
CA VAL A 112 -4.37 7.26 11.20
C VAL A 112 -3.86 8.64 10.80
N ALA A 113 -2.54 8.84 10.81
CA ALA A 113 -1.90 10.05 10.32
C ALA A 113 -1.31 9.81 8.93
N PHE A 114 -1.41 10.83 8.06
CA PHE A 114 -0.91 10.77 6.69
C PHE A 114 -0.45 12.15 6.24
N GLU A 115 0.82 12.25 5.86
CA GLU A 115 1.41 13.45 5.29
C GLU A 115 1.70 13.21 3.80
N ALA A 116 0.90 13.81 2.93
CA ALA A 116 0.96 13.56 1.48
C ALA A 116 2.29 13.98 0.83
N THR A 117 3.05 14.87 1.49
CA THR A 117 4.36 15.35 1.05
C THR A 117 5.50 14.45 1.52
N GLU A 118 5.26 13.55 2.47
CA GLU A 118 6.25 12.62 3.00
C GLU A 118 6.34 11.38 2.09
N ILE A 119 7.38 11.36 1.26
CA ILE A 119 7.69 10.22 0.39
C ILE A 119 8.88 9.46 0.96
N VAL A 120 8.66 8.20 1.31
CA VAL A 120 9.70 7.29 1.80
C VAL A 120 10.32 6.53 0.64
N LYS A 121 11.65 6.46 0.59
CA LYS A 121 12.37 5.73 -0.46
C LYS A 121 12.51 4.27 -0.07
N LYS A 122 12.55 3.40 -1.09
CA LYS A 122 12.83 1.97 -0.90
C LYS A 122 14.16 1.70 -0.16
N ALA A 123 15.17 2.53 -0.39
CA ALA A 123 16.46 2.40 0.30
C ALA A 123 16.29 2.54 1.83
N ASP A 124 15.42 3.45 2.27
CA ASP A 124 15.11 3.64 3.69
C ASP A 124 14.35 2.43 4.25
N LEU A 125 13.36 1.93 3.50
CA LEU A 125 12.59 0.73 3.87
C LEU A 125 13.45 -0.54 3.92
N SER A 126 14.44 -0.66 3.05
CA SER A 126 15.31 -1.85 3.00
C SER A 126 16.15 -2.01 4.28
N ASN A 127 16.36 -0.92 5.01
CA ASN A 127 17.04 -0.90 6.30
C ASN A 127 16.08 -0.90 7.50
N ALA A 128 14.77 -0.83 7.25
CA ALA A 128 13.76 -0.77 8.29
C ALA A 128 13.62 -2.12 9.02
N ARG A 129 13.59 -2.07 10.35
CA ARG A 129 13.31 -3.24 11.19
C ARG A 129 11.83 -3.56 11.18
N ASN A 130 11.49 -4.84 11.35
CA ASN A 130 10.10 -5.33 11.47
C ASN A 130 9.22 -4.99 10.27
N LEU A 131 9.80 -4.89 9.08
CA LEU A 131 9.11 -4.67 7.83
C LEU A 131 8.63 -5.99 7.23
N THR A 132 7.35 -6.07 6.87
CA THR A 132 6.73 -7.25 6.26
C THR A 132 5.85 -6.85 5.09
N ILE A 133 5.69 -7.74 4.11
CA ILE A 133 4.72 -7.53 3.03
C ILE A 133 3.31 -7.62 3.63
N TYR A 134 2.52 -6.57 3.44
CA TYR A 134 1.14 -6.54 3.91
C TYR A 134 0.23 -7.19 2.88
N LYS A 135 -0.23 -8.41 3.20
CA LYS A 135 -1.22 -9.14 2.42
C LYS A 135 -2.56 -9.05 3.13
N LYS A 136 -3.58 -8.52 2.47
CA LYS A 136 -4.96 -8.55 2.95
C LYS A 136 -5.88 -8.93 1.82
#